data_AF-A0A7W6C375-F1
#
_entry.id   AF-A0A7W6C375-F1
#
_cell.length_a   1.000
_cell.length_b   1.000
_cell.length_c   1.000
_cell.angle_alpha   90.00
_cell.angle_beta   90.00
_cell.angle_gamma   90.00
#
_symmetry.space_group_name_H-M   'P 1'
#
loop_
_entity.id
_entity.type
_entity.pdbx_description
1 polymer ?
#
loop_
_entity_poly.entity_id
_entity_poly.type
_entity_poly.pdbx_seq_one_letter_code
_entity_poly.pdbx_strand_id
1 'polypeptide(L)'
;MQTVDPYAPDALANSAGLHNTLPDRCPVTFGSGAHFCPGAWTARLEAKIALRLLIERLLKLRFIAPITYFDAANFLIVPSFPSAWDRS
;
A
#
# COMPACT_ATOMS: atom_id res chain seq x y z
N MET A 1 4.72 18.13 11.28
CA MET A 1 4.14 16.86 10.78
C MET A 1 5.26 15.82 10.82
N GLN A 2 5.13 14.79 11.65
CA GLN A 2 6.17 13.79 11.82
C GLN A 2 6.13 12.79 10.66
N THR A 3 7.27 12.55 10.02
CA THR A 3 7.41 11.51 9.01
C THR A 3 7.54 10.14 9.66
N VAL A 4 6.90 9.12 9.10
CA VAL A 4 6.97 7.73 9.61
C VAL A 4 7.45 6.79 8.51
N ASP A 5 8.39 5.91 8.84
CA ASP A 5 8.75 4.77 8.01
C ASP A 5 7.81 3.59 8.33
N PRO A 6 6.92 3.20 7.41
CA PRO A 6 5.99 2.10 7.65
C PRO A 6 6.67 0.72 7.72
N TYR A 7 7.94 0.61 7.34
CA TYR A 7 8.70 -0.63 7.38
C TYR A 7 9.69 -0.71 8.56
N ALA A 8 9.69 0.29 9.44
CA ALA A 8 10.48 0.24 10.66
C ALA A 8 10.00 -0.92 11.58
N PRO A 9 10.89 -1.55 12.37
CA PRO A 9 10.54 -2.75 13.14
C PRO A 9 9.37 -2.54 14.12
N ASP A 10 9.28 -1.36 14.73
CA ASP A 10 8.21 -0.95 15.64
C ASP A 10 6.87 -0.75 14.90
N ALA A 11 6.92 -0.18 13.70
CA ALA A 11 5.77 -0.04 12.81
C ALA A 11 5.21 -1.42 12.38
N LEU A 12 6.09 -2.36 12.04
CA LEU A 12 5.70 -3.72 11.64
C LEU A 12 5.12 -4.51 12.81
N ALA A 13 5.70 -4.38 14.00
CA ALA A 13 5.24 -5.06 15.23
C ALA A 13 3.79 -4.74 15.61
N ASN A 14 3.29 -3.55 15.24
CA ASN A 14 1.88 -3.17 15.39
C ASN A 14 1.33 -2.49 14.13
N SER A 15 1.30 -3.24 13.02
CA SER A 15 0.85 -2.73 11.73
C SER A 15 -0.60 -2.21 11.74
N ALA A 16 -1.49 -2.83 12.53
CA ALA A 16 -2.88 -2.38 12.65
C ALA A 16 -2.99 -1.04 13.37
N GLY A 17 -2.26 -0.87 14.49
CA GLY A 17 -2.19 0.41 15.21
C GLY A 17 -1.52 1.51 14.38
N LEU A 18 -0.50 1.17 13.61
CA LEU A 18 0.09 2.08 12.62
C LEU A 18 -0.98 2.58 11.65
N HIS A 19 -1.71 1.66 10.99
CA HIS A 19 -2.70 2.00 9.96
C HIS A 19 -3.76 2.99 10.46
N ASN A 20 -4.23 2.82 11.70
CA ASN A 20 -5.22 3.70 12.31
C ASN A 20 -4.72 5.14 12.53
N THR A 21 -3.41 5.34 12.66
CA THR A 21 -2.79 6.66 12.91
C THR A 21 -2.16 7.27 11.66
N LEU A 22 -2.13 6.54 10.53
CA LEU A 22 -1.62 7.05 9.25
C LEU A 22 -2.33 8.33 8.76
N PRO A 23 -3.64 8.57 9.00
CA PRO A 23 -4.28 9.83 8.62
C PRO A 23 -3.62 11.07 9.25
N ASP A 24 -3.07 10.93 10.46
CA ASP A 24 -2.43 12.00 11.22
C ASP A 24 -0.89 12.06 11.02
N ARG A 25 -0.33 11.17 10.20
CA ARG A 25 1.11 11.03 9.96
C ARG A 25 1.46 11.23 8.48
N CYS A 26 2.74 11.48 8.20
CA CYS A 26 3.25 11.56 6.83
C CYS A 26 4.16 10.36 6.52
N PRO A 27 3.69 9.29 5.86
CA PRO A 27 4.57 8.20 5.45
C PRO A 27 5.65 8.70 4.50
N VAL A 28 6.89 8.20 4.65
CA VAL A 28 8.03 8.53 3.77
C VAL A 28 7.97 7.83 2.41
N THR A 29 6.88 7.14 2.08
CA THR A 29 6.69 6.39 0.82
C THR A 29 6.89 7.24 -0.43
N PHE A 30 6.59 8.54 -0.36
CA PHE A 30 6.80 9.51 -1.45
C PHE A 30 8.03 10.40 -1.25
N GLY A 31 8.91 10.03 -0.32
CA GLY A 31 10.06 10.85 0.10
C GLY A 31 9.64 12.08 0.91
N SER A 32 10.59 12.99 1.11
CA SER A 32 10.40 14.25 1.84
C SER A 32 11.36 15.34 1.33
N GLY A 33 11.05 16.61 1.59
CA GLY A 33 11.92 17.73 1.24
C GLY A 33 11.94 18.05 -0.26
N ALA A 34 13.09 18.52 -0.77
CA ALA A 34 13.23 19.00 -2.15
C ALA A 34 13.00 17.93 -3.23
N HIS A 35 13.16 16.65 -2.88
CA HIS A 35 12.95 15.50 -3.77
C HIS A 35 11.64 14.76 -3.48
N PHE A 36 10.67 15.44 -2.85
CA PHE A 36 9.34 14.87 -2.66
C PHE A 36 8.72 14.47 -4.00
N CYS A 37 8.15 13.27 -4.06
CA CYS A 37 7.68 12.68 -5.31
C CYS A 37 6.64 13.59 -5.99
N PRO A 38 6.90 14.07 -7.22
CA PRO A 38 5.95 14.93 -7.92
C PRO A 38 4.64 14.20 -8.26
N GLY A 39 4.67 12.86 -8.35
CA GLY A 39 3.51 12.01 -8.60
C GLY A 39 2.69 11.65 -7.36
N ALA A 40 3.05 12.13 -6.17
CA ALA A 40 2.40 11.69 -4.92
C ALA A 40 0.88 11.94 -4.89
N TRP A 41 0.41 13.05 -5.48
CA TRP A 41 -1.01 13.36 -5.55
C TRP A 41 -1.75 12.45 -6.53
N THR A 42 -1.16 12.21 -7.70
CA THR A 42 -1.71 11.32 -8.72
C THR A 42 -1.81 9.89 -8.21
N ALA A 43 -0.73 9.36 -7.62
CA ALA A 43 -0.71 8.01 -7.07
C ALA A 43 -1.76 7.81 -5.96
N ARG A 44 -1.98 8.82 -5.10
CA ARG A 44 -3.04 8.79 -4.09
C ARG A 44 -4.44 8.78 -4.72
N LEU A 45 -4.67 9.58 -5.76
CA LEU A 45 -5.94 9.62 -6.46
C LEU A 45 -6.24 8.28 -7.15
N GLU A 46 -5.25 7.72 -7.84
CA GLU A 46 -5.34 6.41 -8.49
C GLU A 46 -5.65 5.32 -7.46
N ALA A 47 -4.92 5.27 -6.35
CA ALA A 47 -5.16 4.31 -5.28
C ALA A 47 -6.57 4.45 -4.69
N LYS A 48 -7.05 5.68 -4.46
CA LYS A 48 -8.38 5.94 -3.92
C LYS A 48 -9.48 5.40 -4.85
N ILE A 49 -9.35 5.62 -6.15
CA ILE A 49 -10.32 5.15 -7.14
C ILE A 49 -10.23 3.63 -7.30
N ALA A 50 -9.03 3.10 -7.48
CA ALA A 50 -8.80 1.67 -7.69
C ALA A 50 -9.27 0.84 -6.49
N LEU A 51 -8.86 1.20 -5.26
CA LEU A 51 -9.27 0.46 -4.05
C LEU A 51 -10.77 0.49 -3.83
N ARG A 52 -11.42 1.64 -4.08
CA ARG A 52 -12.88 1.75 -4.01
C ARG A 52 -13.54 0.77 -4.98
N LEU A 53 -13.14 0.77 -6.25
CA LEU A 53 -13.71 -0.12 -7.26
C LEU A 53 -13.43 -1.60 -6.95
N LEU A 54 -12.24 -1.93 -6.45
CA LEU A 54 -11.89 -3.30 -6.07
C LEU A 54 -12.79 -3.80 -4.94
N ILE A 55 -13.03 -2.99 -3.91
CA ILE A 55 -13.89 -3.36 -2.78
C ILE A 55 -15.36 -3.46 -3.21
N GLU A 56 -15.83 -2.53 -4.05
CA GLU A 56 -17.22 -2.51 -4.53
C GLU A 56 -17.54 -3.68 -5.49
N ARG A 57 -16.56 -4.13 -6.30
CA ARG A 57 -16.81 -5.10 -7.38
C ARG A 57 -16.26 -6.50 -7.14
N LEU A 58 -15.19 -6.65 -6.37
CA LEU A 58 -14.53 -7.94 -6.13
C LEU A 58 -14.88 -8.46 -4.74
N LEU A 59 -16.14 -8.85 -4.56
CA LEU A 59 -16.64 -9.38 -3.29
C LEU A 59 -15.89 -10.67 -2.94
N LYS A 60 -15.52 -10.80 -1.65
CA LYS A 60 -14.76 -11.94 -1.11
C LYS A 60 -13.47 -12.24 -1.88
N LEU A 61 -12.77 -11.18 -2.28
CA LEU A 61 -11.41 -11.27 -2.83
C LEU A 61 -10.50 -12.03 -1.85
N ARG A 62 -9.83 -13.06 -2.35
CA ARG A 62 -8.94 -13.92 -1.57
C ARG A 62 -7.73 -14.35 -2.39
N PHE A 63 -6.65 -14.67 -1.70
CA PHE A 63 -5.50 -15.34 -2.30
C PHE A 63 -5.82 -16.80 -2.60
N ILE A 64 -5.37 -17.28 -3.76
CA ILE A 64 -5.45 -18.71 -4.13
C ILE A 64 -4.08 -19.39 -4.17
N ALA A 65 -3.01 -18.60 -4.10
CA ALA A 65 -1.65 -19.05 -3.94
C ALA A 65 -0.82 -17.97 -3.22
N PRO A 66 0.37 -18.29 -2.70
CA PRO A 66 1.26 -17.30 -2.11
C PRO A 66 1.67 -16.21 -3.12
N ILE A 67 1.80 -14.98 -2.66
CA ILE A 67 2.46 -13.93 -3.43
C ILE A 67 3.97 -14.11 -3.37
N THR A 68 4.63 -13.81 -4.47
CA THR A 68 6.08 -13.67 -4.53
C THR A 68 6.42 -12.20 -4.61
N TYR A 69 7.61 -11.84 -4.13
CA TYR A 69 8.17 -10.53 -4.35
C TYR A 69 9.30 -10.67 -5.36
N PHE A 70 9.35 -9.75 -6.31
CA PHE A 70 10.49 -9.68 -7.21
C PHE A 70 11.70 -9.17 -6.44
N ASP A 71 12.84 -9.86 -6.56
CA ASP A 71 14.07 -9.49 -5.88
C ASP A 71 14.71 -8.28 -6.58
N ALA A 72 14.31 -7.10 -6.14
CA ALA A 72 14.86 -5.82 -6.57
C ALA A 72 15.25 -4.98 -5.36
N ALA A 73 16.50 -4.53 -5.34
CA ALA A 73 17.06 -3.75 -4.23
C ALA A 73 16.27 -2.46 -3.91
N ASN A 74 15.59 -1.87 -4.90
CA ASN A 74 14.97 -0.55 -4.80
C ASN A 74 13.43 -0.57 -4.89
N PHE A 75 12.83 -1.73 -5.18
CA PHE A 75 11.39 -1.80 -5.48
C PHE A 75 10.74 -3.00 -4.80
N LEU A 76 9.68 -2.75 -4.05
CA LEU A 76 8.77 -3.78 -3.57
C LEU A 76 7.73 -4.06 -4.66
N ILE A 77 7.96 -5.11 -5.45
CA ILE A 77 7.10 -5.48 -6.58
C ILE A 77 6.50 -6.84 -6.32
N VAL A 78 5.18 -6.94 -6.49
CA VAL A 78 4.44 -8.21 -6.54
C VAL A 78 4.14 -8.52 -8.01
N PRO A 79 4.91 -9.40 -8.68
CA PRO A 79 4.77 -9.63 -10.12
C PRO A 79 3.48 -10.36 -10.49
N SER A 80 2.91 -11.12 -9.56
CA SER A 80 1.65 -11.82 -9.74
C SER A 80 0.82 -11.74 -8.46
N PHE A 81 -0.47 -11.43 -8.60
CA PHE A 81 -1.44 -11.44 -7.51
C PHE A 81 -2.45 -12.56 -7.75
N PRO A 82 -2.11 -13.82 -7.42
CA PRO A 82 -3.00 -14.96 -7.64
C PRO A 82 -4.22 -14.84 -6.73
N SER A 83 -5.35 -14.43 -7.31
CA SER A 83 -6.58 -14.15 -6.56
C SER A 83 -7.82 -14.73 -7.21
N ALA A 84 -8.82 -15.01 -6.38
CA ALA A 84 -10.18 -15.31 -6.79
C ALA A 84 -11.16 -14.39 -6.05
N TRP A 85 -12.34 -14.18 -6.62
CA TRP A 85 -13.44 -13.43 -6.04
C TRP A 85 -14.78 -14.09 -6.44
N ASP A 86 -15.82 -13.80 -5.69
CA ASP A 86 -17.17 -14.28 -6.02
C ASP A 86 -17.78 -13.32 -7.05
N ARG A 87 -18.44 -13.86 -8.09
CA ARG A 87 -19.24 -13.01 -9.00
C ARG A 87 -20.54 -12.63 -8.29
N SER A 88 -20.91 -11.35 -8.37
CA SER A 88 -22.23 -10.85 -7.96
C SER A 88 -23.33 -11.41 -8.84
#